data_AF-A0A7W4CHH0-F1
#
_entry.id   AF-A0A7W4CHH0-F1
#
_cell.length_a   1.000
_cell.length_b   1.000
_cell.length_c   1.000
_cell.angle_alpha   90.00
_cell.angle_beta   90.00
_cell.angle_gamma   90.00
#
_symmetry.space_group_name_H-M   'P 1'
#
loop_
_entity.id
_entity.type
_entity.pdbx_description
1 polymer ?
#
loop_
_entity_poly.entity_id
_entity_poly.type
_entity_poly.pdbx_seq_one_letter_code
_entity_poly.pdbx_strand_id
1 'polypeptide(L)'
;MLTPLHQAIKQALKKAPLIHADETSHHRNDEQSLRWCWLVASDDLVYEQILYSRSSSSAKKVIDEDYAGIVVSDQCPSYNWIAADR
;
A
#
# COMPACT_ATOMS: atom_id res chain seq x y z
N MET A 1 16.17 10.61 -11.96
CA MET A 1 15.33 9.39 -12.09
C MET A 1 14.77 9.05 -10.72
N LEU A 2 13.45 8.91 -10.58
CA LEU A 2 12.81 8.63 -9.28
C LEU A 2 12.59 7.14 -9.00
N THR A 3 12.65 6.28 -10.02
CA THR A 3 12.39 4.84 -9.90
C THR A 3 13.29 4.13 -8.87
N PRO A 4 14.62 4.37 -8.83
CA PRO A 4 15.47 3.70 -7.83
C PRO A 4 15.12 4.12 -6.39
N LEU A 5 14.80 5.40 -6.18
CA LEU A 5 14.41 5.90 -4.86
C LEU A 5 13.05 5.34 -4.43
N HIS A 6 12.08 5.32 -5.34
CA HIS A 6 10.75 4.73 -5.11
C HIS A 6 10.83 3.25 -4.69
N GLN A 7 11.68 2.48 -5.38
CA GLN A 7 11.95 1.08 -5.02
C GLN A 7 12.67 0.96 -3.67
N ALA A 8 13.64 1.82 -3.39
CA ALA A 8 14.37 1.82 -2.12
C ALA A 8 13.46 2.12 -0.92
N ILE A 9 12.55 3.09 -1.06
CA ILE A 9 11.55 3.41 -0.03
C ILE A 9 10.66 2.19 0.25
N LYS A 10 10.16 1.53 -0.81
CA LYS A 10 9.36 0.31 -0.66
C LYS A 10 10.10 -0.77 0.13
N GLN A 11 11.38 -1.01 -0.20
CA GLN A 11 12.20 -2.01 0.48
C GLN A 11 12.51 -1.63 1.94
N ALA A 12 12.65 -0.34 2.23
CA ALA A 12 12.86 0.14 3.59
C ALA A 12 11.60 -0.02 4.46
N LEU A 13 10.41 0.26 3.91
CA LEU A 13 9.13 0.06 4.62
C LEU A 13 8.91 -1.38 5.06
N LYS A 14 9.40 -2.38 4.32
CA LYS A 14 9.34 -3.80 4.74
C LYS A 14 10.00 -4.07 6.10
N LYS A 15 10.95 -3.22 6.50
CA LYS A 15 11.70 -3.34 7.76
C LYS A 15 11.09 -2.52 8.89
N ALA A 16 10.11 -1.65 8.60
CA ALA A 16 9.45 -0.86 9.62
C ALA A 16 8.62 -1.78 10.53
N PRO A 17 8.64 -1.59 11.86
CA PRO A 17 7.87 -2.42 12.78
C PRO A 17 6.35 -2.17 12.67
N LEU A 18 5.97 -0.99 12.18
CA LEU A 18 4.60 -0.57 12.01
C LEU A 18 4.49 0.25 10.72
N ILE A 19 3.41 0.01 9.97
CA ILE A 19 3.02 0.80 8.80
C ILE A 19 1.53 1.13 8.83
N HIS A 20 1.18 2.26 8.25
CA HIS A 20 -0.17 2.67 7.91
C HIS A 20 -0.40 2.37 6.44
N ALA A 21 -1.54 1.75 6.10
CA ALA A 21 -1.94 1.50 4.73
C ALA A 21 -3.32 2.14 4.49
N ASP A 22 -3.45 2.80 3.33
CA ASP A 22 -4.71 3.39 2.89
C ASP A 22 -4.84 3.29 1.37
N GLU A 23 -6.08 3.36 0.89
CA GLU A 23 -6.37 3.54 -0.52
C GLU A 23 -7.40 4.65 -0.78
N THR A 24 -7.05 5.55 -1.69
CA THR A 24 -7.91 6.65 -2.09
C THR A 24 -8.30 6.52 -3.56
N SER A 25 -9.59 6.73 -3.87
CA SER A 25 -10.10 6.76 -5.23
C SER A 25 -9.38 7.83 -6.06
N HIS A 26 -8.88 7.46 -7.24
CA HIS A 26 -8.10 8.34 -8.11
C HIS A 26 -8.66 8.33 -9.53
N HIS A 27 -9.48 9.33 -9.84
CA HIS A 27 -9.97 9.56 -11.20
C HIS A 27 -8.85 10.16 -12.06
N ARG A 28 -8.59 9.59 -13.23
CA ARG A 28 -7.57 10.09 -14.15
C ARG A 28 -8.19 10.53 -15.46
N ASN A 29 -8.25 11.84 -15.67
CA ASN A 29 -8.69 12.46 -16.93
C ASN A 29 -9.96 11.78 -17.46
N ASP A 30 -9.90 11.29 -18.70
CA ASP A 30 -11.00 10.63 -19.42
C ASP A 30 -10.98 9.10 -19.28
N GLU A 31 -10.20 8.54 -18.36
CA GLU A 31 -10.23 7.10 -18.09
C GLU A 31 -11.59 6.71 -17.52
N GLN A 32 -12.29 5.80 -18.20
CA GLN A 32 -13.58 5.29 -17.74
C GLN A 32 -13.46 4.47 -16.45
N SER A 33 -12.31 3.82 -16.23
CA SER A 33 -12.05 3.00 -15.06
C SER A 33 -11.37 3.80 -13.94
N LEU A 34 -11.92 3.66 -12.72
CA LEU A 34 -11.35 4.24 -11.52
C LEU A 34 -9.98 3.63 -11.20
N ARG A 35 -8.99 4.46 -10.87
CA ARG A 35 -7.73 4.02 -10.28
C ARG A 35 -7.75 4.19 -8.78
N TRP A 36 -6.77 3.59 -8.13
CA TRP A 36 -6.59 3.68 -6.69
C TRP A 36 -5.18 4.15 -6.39
N CYS A 37 -5.07 5.26 -5.66
CA CYS A 37 -3.83 5.66 -5.05
C CYS A 37 -3.65 4.86 -3.77
N TRP A 38 -2.66 3.99 -3.75
CA TRP A 38 -2.28 3.24 -2.56
C TRP A 38 -1.17 3.96 -1.85
N LEU A 39 -1.31 4.11 -0.54
CA LEU A 39 -0.31 4.71 0.34
C LEU A 39 0.11 3.67 1.39
N VAL A 40 1.42 3.56 1.60
CA VAL A 40 2.01 2.84 2.73
C VAL A 40 3.01 3.78 3.41
N ALA A 41 2.81 4.05 4.69
CA ALA A 41 3.65 4.96 5.45
C ALA A 41 4.16 4.34 6.75
N SER A 42 5.39 4.66 7.10
CA SER A 42 5.93 4.51 8.46
C SER A 42 6.19 5.90 9.05
N ASP A 43 6.90 5.97 10.17
CA ASP A 43 7.28 7.24 10.82
C ASP A 43 8.06 8.17 9.86
N ASP A 44 9.05 7.63 9.15
CA ASP A 44 9.97 8.43 8.32
C ASP A 44 9.73 8.36 6.80
N LEU A 45 8.88 7.44 6.33
CA LEU A 45 8.81 7.06 4.92
C LEU A 45 7.37 6.96 4.43
N VAL A 46 7.13 7.43 3.20
CA VAL A 46 5.85 7.29 2.50
C VAL A 46 6.09 6.71 1.11
N TYR A 47 5.38 5.63 0.80
CA TYR A 47 5.35 4.99 -0.50
C TYR A 47 3.97 5.13 -1.10
N GLU A 48 3.91 5.62 -2.34
CA GLU A 48 2.67 5.73 -3.10
C GLU A 48 2.74 4.94 -4.40
N GLN A 49 1.63 4.32 -4.78
CA GLN A 49 1.49 3.66 -6.08
C GLN A 49 0.06 3.72 -6.61
N ILE A 50 -0.11 4.15 -7.86
CA ILE A 50 -1.39 4.06 -8.56
C ILE A 50 -1.59 2.64 -9.10
N LEU A 51 -2.67 1.98 -8.71
CA LEU A 51 -3.08 0.66 -9.20
C LEU A 51 -4.50 0.69 -9.80
N TYR A 52 -4.84 -0.35 -10.56
CA TYR A 52 -6.12 -0.44 -11.28
C TYR A 52 -7.30 -0.89 -10.39
N SER A 53 -7.03 -1.42 -9.20
CA SER A 53 -8.08 -2.01 -8.35
C SER A 53 -7.81 -1.78 -6.86
N ARG A 54 -8.91 -1.69 -6.10
CA ARG A 54 -8.97 -1.85 -4.65
C ARG A 54 -9.23 -3.32 -4.31
N SER A 55 -8.21 -4.15 -4.46
CA SER A 55 -8.29 -5.59 -4.25
C SER A 55 -7.21 -6.07 -3.30
N SER A 56 -7.40 -7.25 -2.71
CA SER A 56 -6.37 -7.87 -1.86
C SER A 56 -5.06 -8.11 -2.59
N SER A 57 -5.10 -8.37 -3.90
CA SER A 57 -3.89 -8.46 -4.74
C SER A 57 -3.11 -7.13 -4.81
N SER A 58 -3.82 -5.99 -4.89
CA SER A 58 -3.20 -4.67 -4.83
C SER A 58 -2.64 -4.37 -3.45
N ALA A 59 -3.38 -4.68 -2.39
CA ALA A 59 -2.91 -4.53 -1.01
C ALA A 59 -1.63 -5.35 -0.75
N LYS A 60 -1.61 -6.64 -1.12
CA LYS A 60 -0.42 -7.50 -1.05
C LYS A 60 0.75 -6.93 -1.86
N LYS A 61 0.47 -6.34 -3.02
CA LYS A 61 1.52 -5.73 -3.86
C LYS A 61 2.17 -4.52 -3.20
N VAL A 62 1.43 -3.68 -2.47
CA VAL A 62 1.96 -2.45 -1.88
C VAL A 62 2.53 -2.65 -0.48
N ILE A 63 1.89 -3.50 0.34
CA ILE A 63 2.34 -3.87 1.70
C ILE A 63 3.48 -4.90 1.66
N ASP A 64 3.49 -5.75 0.63
CA ASP A 64 4.22 -7.02 0.57
C ASP A 64 3.58 -8.13 1.42
N GLU A 65 3.33 -9.29 0.82
CA GLU A 65 2.61 -10.40 1.46
C GLU A 65 3.41 -11.02 2.62
N ASP A 66 4.72 -10.86 2.60
CA ASP A 66 5.67 -11.33 3.60
C ASP A 66 5.98 -10.28 4.69
N TYR A 67 5.26 -9.16 4.73
CA TYR A 67 5.44 -8.14 5.77
C TYR A 67 5.13 -8.71 7.16
N ALA A 68 6.10 -8.55 8.07
CA ALA A 68 6.04 -9.18 9.39
C ALA A 68 5.60 -8.24 10.52
N GLY A 69 5.55 -6.92 10.26
CA GLY A 69 5.20 -5.90 11.26
C GLY A 69 3.68 -5.70 11.43
N ILE A 70 3.33 -4.62 12.10
CA ILE A 70 1.94 -4.22 12.37
C ILE A 70 1.42 -3.36 11.22
N VAL A 71 0.23 -3.69 10.72
CA VAL A 71 -0.46 -2.89 9.70
C VAL A 71 -1.67 -2.20 10.33
N VAL A 72 -1.66 -0.87 10.30
CA VAL A 72 -2.81 -0.03 10.65
C VAL A 72 -3.57 0.31 9.38
N SER A 73 -4.86 -0.01 9.32
CA SER A 73 -5.73 0.26 8.18
C SER A 73 -7.16 0.50 8.63
N ASP A 74 -8.02 0.92 7.71
CA ASP A 74 -9.47 1.08 7.90
C ASP A 74 -10.25 -0.26 7.84
N GLN A 75 -9.56 -1.39 7.71
CA GLN A 75 -10.12 -2.74 7.55
C GLN A 75 -11.06 -2.90 6.34
N CYS A 76 -10.82 -2.14 5.26
CA CYS A 76 -11.38 -2.43 3.94
C CYS A 76 -11.17 -3.93 3.56
N PRO A 77 -12.11 -4.59 2.83
CA PRO A 77 -11.98 -6.00 2.46
C PRO A 77 -10.67 -6.38 1.73
N SER A 78 -9.99 -5.40 1.13
CA SER A 78 -8.65 -5.57 0.56
C SER A 78 -7.64 -6.10 1.58
N TYR A 79 -7.82 -5.82 2.87
CA TYR A 79 -6.92 -6.18 3.95
C TYR A 79 -7.27 -7.48 4.68
N ASN A 80 -8.36 -8.18 4.32
CA ASN A 80 -8.82 -9.40 5.01
C ASN A 80 -7.81 -10.56 5.06
N TRP A 81 -6.73 -10.50 4.28
CA TRP A 81 -5.64 -11.47 4.32
C TRP A 81 -4.63 -11.21 5.46
N ILE A 82 -4.70 -10.03 6.08
CA ILE A 82 -3.91 -9.65 7.24
C ILE A 82 -4.62 -10.21 8.47
N ALA A 83 -3.95 -11.09 9.20
CA ALA A 83 -4.46 -11.66 10.43
C ALA A 83 -4.70 -10.55 11.46
N ALA A 84 -5.86 -10.58 12.14
CA ALA A 84 -6.20 -9.61 13.18
C ALA A 84 -5.46 -9.89 14.51
N ASP A 85 -4.86 -11.07 14.63
CA ASP A 85 -4.21 -11.63 15.79
C ASP A 85 -2.69 -11.75 15.59
N ARG A 86 -1.97 -10.66 15.92
CA ARG A 86 -0.55 -10.68 16.27
C ARG A 86 -0.29 -9.83 17.50
#